data_AF-A0A1N7R258-F1
#
_entry.id   AF-A0A1N7R258-F1
#
_cell.length_a   1.000
_cell.length_b   1.000
_cell.length_c   1.000
_cell.angle_alpha   90.00
_cell.angle_beta   90.00
_cell.angle_gamma   90.00
#
_symmetry.space_group_name_H-M   'P 1'
#
loop_
_entity.id
_entity.type
_entity.pdbx_description
1 polymer ?
#
loop_
_entity_poly.entity_id
_entity_poly.type
_entity_poly.pdbx_seq_one_letter_code
_entity_poly.pdbx_strand_id
1 'polypeptide(L)'
;MQKRHITAFLLAALCAAGAAQAQNAAPATQEMQFPSREGSLSPPSTLRMTVTPETPPVVIRDTPASQAEFQRCRQVSDRAAVSNAQMQAGVEQCLRELEQRRQQQ
;
A
#
# COMPACT_ATOMS: atom_id res chain seq x y z
N MET A 1 30.21 -0.32 -30.06
CA MET A 1 28.78 -0.67 -29.84
C MET A 1 28.31 -0.05 -28.52
N GLN A 2 27.61 1.09 -28.52
CA GLN A 2 26.94 1.63 -27.32
C GLN A 2 25.79 2.60 -27.72
N LYS A 3 24.68 2.08 -28.23
CA LYS A 3 23.46 2.87 -28.53
C LYS A 3 22.18 2.10 -28.21
N ARG A 4 22.13 1.43 -27.04
CA ARG A 4 20.97 0.59 -26.64
C ARG A 4 20.32 0.97 -25.31
N HIS A 5 20.82 1.98 -24.61
CA HIS A 5 20.34 2.30 -23.25
C HIS A 5 19.25 3.38 -23.19
N ILE A 6 19.00 4.11 -24.30
CA ILE A 6 18.05 5.24 -24.30
C ILE A 6 16.60 4.74 -24.41
N THR A 7 16.36 3.58 -25.03
CA THR A 7 15.01 3.01 -25.22
C THR A 7 14.41 2.37 -23.96
N ALA A 8 15.23 1.96 -22.98
CA ALA A 8 14.73 1.30 -21.77
C ALA A 8 14.10 2.28 -20.77
N PHE A 9 14.58 3.53 -20.71
CA PHE A 9 14.05 4.53 -19.77
C PHE A 9 12.67 5.06 -20.17
N LEU A 10 12.33 5.04 -21.47
CA LEU A 10 11.04 5.53 -21.97
C LEU A 10 9.87 4.58 -21.65
N LEU A 11 10.10 3.26 -21.54
CA LEU A 11 9.03 2.32 -21.16
C LEU A 11 8.67 2.39 -19.67
N ALA A 12 9.65 2.67 -18.80
CA ALA A 12 9.40 2.74 -17.35
C ALA A 12 8.51 3.93 -16.95
N ALA A 13 8.57 5.04 -17.71
CA ALA A 13 7.75 6.22 -17.46
C ALA A 13 6.26 6.01 -17.79
N LEU A 14 5.92 5.17 -18.76
CA LEU A 14 4.51 4.88 -19.11
C LEU A 14 3.79 4.07 -18.02
N CYS A 15 4.49 3.20 -17.28
CA CYS A 15 3.87 2.44 -16.19
C CYS A 15 3.54 3.31 -14.97
N ALA A 16 4.27 4.41 -14.75
CA ALA A 16 4.02 5.31 -13.62
C ALA A 16 2.79 6.22 -13.82
N ALA A 17 2.48 6.58 -15.08
CA ALA A 17 1.33 7.42 -15.39
C ALA A 17 -0.02 6.70 -15.17
N GLY A 18 -0.05 5.37 -15.29
CA GLY A 18 -1.26 4.58 -15.06
C GLY A 18 -1.72 4.53 -13.59
N ALA A 19 -0.82 4.73 -12.63
CA ALA A 19 -1.15 4.68 -11.19
C ALA A 19 -1.85 5.95 -10.67
N ALA A 20 -1.74 7.08 -11.38
CA ALA A 20 -2.31 8.35 -10.94
C ALA A 20 -3.81 8.50 -11.27
N GLN A 21 -4.34 7.77 -12.26
CA GLN A 21 -5.74 7.88 -12.69
C GLN A 21 -6.74 7.09 -11.84
N ALA A 22 -6.28 6.25 -10.91
CA ALA A 22 -7.17 5.46 -10.06
C ALA A 22 -7.79 6.26 -8.88
N GLN A 23 -7.31 7.47 -8.61
CA GLN A 23 -7.63 8.21 -7.38
C GLN A 23 -8.91 9.05 -7.47
N ASN A 24 -9.49 9.22 -8.67
CA ASN A 24 -10.71 9.99 -8.91
C ASN A 24 -11.67 9.29 -9.90
N ALA A 25 -11.57 7.96 -10.03
CA ALA A 25 -12.46 7.23 -10.91
C ALA A 25 -13.89 7.23 -10.33
N ALA A 26 -14.84 7.83 -11.07
CA ALA A 26 -16.26 7.66 -10.80
C ALA A 26 -16.61 6.16 -10.72
N PRO A 27 -17.66 5.77 -9.96
CA PRO A 27 -18.04 4.36 -9.83
C PRO A 27 -18.16 3.71 -11.20
N ALA A 28 -17.35 2.68 -11.44
CA ALA A 28 -17.41 1.96 -12.70
C ALA A 28 -18.73 1.16 -12.73
N THR A 29 -19.61 1.48 -13.67
CA THR A 29 -20.86 0.76 -13.87
C THR A 29 -20.66 -0.32 -14.93
N GLN A 30 -20.94 -1.57 -14.58
CA GLN A 30 -20.98 -2.69 -15.52
C GLN A 30 -22.43 -3.10 -15.73
N GLU A 31 -22.83 -3.27 -16.99
CA GLU A 31 -24.20 -3.62 -17.37
C GLU A 31 -24.19 -4.93 -18.18
N MET A 32 -24.99 -5.91 -17.75
CA MET A 32 -25.11 -7.21 -18.41
C MET A 32 -26.56 -7.44 -18.83
N GLN A 33 -26.77 -7.69 -20.12
CA GLN A 33 -28.08 -7.94 -20.70
C GLN A 33 -28.37 -9.44 -20.76
N PHE A 34 -29.54 -9.85 -20.28
CA PHE A 34 -30.02 -11.23 -20.30
C PHE A 34 -31.26 -11.31 -21.19
N PRO A 35 -31.09 -11.57 -22.50
CA PRO A 35 -32.21 -11.68 -23.43
C PRO A 35 -33.03 -12.95 -23.16
N SER A 36 -34.34 -12.89 -23.42
CA SER A 36 -35.21 -14.06 -23.38
C SER A 36 -34.93 -15.00 -24.56
N ARG A 37 -35.25 -16.28 -24.38
CA ARG A 37 -35.17 -17.32 -25.43
C ARG A 37 -36.57 -17.85 -25.73
N GLU A 38 -36.78 -18.45 -26.91
CA GLU A 38 -38.05 -19.11 -27.22
C GLU A 38 -38.43 -20.14 -26.14
N GLY A 39 -39.69 -20.11 -25.73
CA GLY A 39 -40.20 -20.94 -24.63
C GLY A 39 -39.89 -20.42 -23.22
N SER A 40 -39.16 -19.31 -23.08
CA SER A 40 -38.96 -18.67 -21.78
C SER A 40 -40.25 -18.01 -21.28
N LEU A 41 -40.66 -18.35 -20.06
CA LEU A 41 -41.80 -17.72 -19.38
C LEU A 41 -41.43 -16.42 -18.65
N SER A 42 -40.15 -16.03 -18.70
CA SER A 42 -39.63 -14.88 -17.97
C SER A 42 -39.25 -13.77 -18.97
N PRO A 43 -39.55 -12.49 -18.64
CA PRO A 43 -39.13 -11.37 -19.47
C PRO A 43 -37.59 -11.23 -19.48
N PRO A 44 -37.02 -10.63 -20.54
CA PRO A 44 -35.59 -10.29 -20.55
C PRO A 44 -35.27 -9.35 -19.38
N SER A 45 -34.03 -9.41 -18.90
CA SER A 45 -33.59 -8.62 -17.75
C SER A 45 -32.22 -7.99 -17.98
N THR A 46 -31.90 -6.99 -17.15
CA THR A 46 -30.61 -6.30 -17.17
C THR A 46 -30.06 -6.23 -15.76
N LEU A 47 -28.82 -6.66 -15.58
CA LEU A 47 -28.07 -6.51 -14.34
C LEU A 47 -27.17 -5.28 -14.44
N ARG A 48 -27.33 -4.34 -13.50
CA ARG A 48 -26.47 -3.16 -13.36
C ARG A 48 -25.64 -3.32 -12.08
N MET A 49 -24.32 -3.36 -12.23
CA MET A 49 -23.37 -3.50 -11.12
C MET A 49 -22.56 -2.21 -10.99
N THR A 50 -22.63 -1.57 -9.83
CA THR A 50 -21.82 -0.41 -9.48
C THR A 50 -20.63 -0.85 -8.64
N VAL A 51 -19.41 -0.67 -9.14
CA VAL A 51 -18.19 -0.90 -8.37
C VAL A 51 -17.80 0.41 -7.69
N THR A 52 -17.91 0.45 -6.38
CA THR A 52 -17.36 1.53 -5.57
C THR A 52 -15.88 1.23 -5.34
N PRO A 53 -14.94 2.04 -5.89
CA PRO A 53 -13.54 1.86 -5.60
C PRO A 53 -13.31 2.14 -4.11
N GLU A 54 -12.74 1.18 -3.39
CA GLU A 54 -12.28 1.39 -2.02
C GLU A 54 -10.91 2.08 -2.06
N THR A 55 -10.71 3.04 -1.16
CA THR A 55 -9.39 3.63 -0.97
C THR A 55 -8.46 2.53 -0.45
N PRO A 56 -7.34 2.24 -1.14
CA PRO A 56 -6.40 1.25 -0.64
C PRO A 56 -5.90 1.67 0.76
N PRO A 57 -5.64 0.71 1.66
CA PRO A 57 -5.17 1.04 3.00
C PRO A 57 -3.84 1.81 2.89
N VAL A 58 -3.69 2.83 3.74
CA VAL A 58 -2.43 3.55 3.86
C VAL A 58 -1.38 2.57 4.37
N VAL A 59 -0.42 2.22 3.52
CA VAL A 59 0.71 1.39 3.91
C VAL A 59 1.69 2.26 4.69
N ILE A 60 1.58 2.26 6.02
CA ILE A 60 2.53 2.93 6.89
C ILE A 60 3.83 2.12 6.88
N ARG A 61 4.89 2.68 6.29
CA ARG A 61 6.25 2.09 6.32
C ARG A 61 7.14 2.97 7.17
N ASP A 62 7.98 2.35 7.97
CA ASP A 62 9.04 3.07 8.67
C ASP A 62 10.01 3.71 7.66
N THR A 63 10.36 4.97 7.91
CA THR A 63 11.36 5.66 7.10
C THR A 63 12.73 5.02 7.33
N PRO A 64 13.68 5.15 6.39
CA PRO A 64 15.06 4.71 6.62
C PRO A 64 15.69 5.32 7.88
N ALA A 65 15.30 6.55 8.23
CA ALA A 65 15.76 7.24 9.43
C ALA A 65 15.22 6.58 10.72
N SER A 66 13.92 6.26 10.79
CA SER A 66 13.35 5.59 11.99
C SER A 66 13.90 4.18 12.16
N GLN A 67 14.19 3.47 11.07
CA GLN A 67 14.85 2.17 11.13
C GLN A 67 16.29 2.29 11.67
N ALA A 68 17.05 3.29 11.24
CA ALA A 68 18.40 3.52 11.74
C ALA A 68 18.41 3.88 13.23
N GLU A 69 17.45 4.69 13.69
CA GLU A 69 17.27 5.04 15.10
C GLU A 69 16.91 3.81 15.95
N PHE A 70 15.98 2.96 15.47
CA PHE A 70 15.66 1.69 16.12
C PHE A 70 16.89 0.77 16.26
N GLN A 71 17.68 0.63 15.20
CA GLN A 71 18.90 -0.19 15.24
C GLN A 71 19.92 0.37 16.23
N ARG A 72 20.09 1.70 16.27
CA ARG A 72 20.95 2.34 17.26
C ARG A 72 20.47 2.07 18.69
N CYS A 73 19.17 2.25 18.95
CA CYS A 73 18.59 1.97 20.26
C CYS A 73 18.86 0.54 20.71
N ARG A 74 18.57 -0.44 19.84
CA ARG A 74 18.82 -1.85 20.12
C ARG A 74 20.27 -2.10 20.50
N GLN A 75 21.22 -1.58 19.74
CA GLN A 75 22.64 -1.74 20.06
C GLN A 75 23.03 -1.16 21.42
N VAL A 76 22.41 -0.04 21.83
CA VAL A 76 22.65 0.56 23.15
C VAL A 76 22.01 -0.29 24.25
N SER A 77 20.76 -0.70 24.08
CA SER A 77 20.05 -1.55 25.04
C SER A 77 20.73 -2.90 25.21
N ASP A 78 21.14 -3.54 24.13
CA ASP A 78 21.83 -4.84 24.14
C ASP A 78 23.18 -4.76 24.87
N ARG A 79 23.89 -3.62 24.77
CA ARG A 79 25.17 -3.40 25.47
C ARG A 79 24.99 -3.02 26.94
N ALA A 80 23.93 -2.30 27.27
CA ALA A 80 23.66 -1.80 28.62
C ALA A 80 22.94 -2.83 29.50
N ALA A 81 22.19 -3.76 28.89
CA ALA A 81 21.39 -4.73 29.62
C ALA A 81 22.26 -5.85 30.21
N VAL A 82 22.05 -6.16 31.49
CA VAL A 82 22.63 -7.34 32.15
C VAL A 82 21.62 -8.49 32.27
N SER A 83 20.40 -8.29 31.77
CA SER A 83 19.35 -9.32 31.73
C SER A 83 18.39 -9.10 30.55
N ASN A 84 17.69 -10.17 30.16
CA ASN A 84 16.68 -10.12 29.10
C ASN A 84 15.56 -9.11 29.41
N ALA A 85 15.16 -8.98 30.68
CA ALA A 85 14.14 -8.03 31.09
C ALA A 85 14.60 -6.57 30.90
N GLN A 86 15.86 -6.26 31.19
CA GLN A 86 16.42 -4.92 30.97
C GLN A 86 16.57 -4.60 29.48
N MET A 87 16.96 -5.59 28.67
CA MET A 87 17.03 -5.45 27.22
C MET A 87 15.64 -5.13 26.64
N GLN A 88 14.63 -5.89 27.02
CA GLN A 88 13.24 -5.67 26.57
C GLN A 88 12.72 -4.29 27.00
N ALA A 89 12.92 -3.90 28.26
CA ALA A 89 12.51 -2.60 28.76
C ALA A 89 13.14 -1.43 27.98
N GLY A 90 14.42 -1.55 27.62
CA GLY A 90 15.12 -0.55 26.80
C GLY A 90 14.57 -0.45 25.37
N VAL A 91 14.28 -1.59 24.75
CA VAL A 91 13.67 -1.63 23.40
C VAL A 91 12.25 -1.07 23.42
N GLU A 92 11.44 -1.42 24.40
CA GLU A 92 10.09 -0.88 24.58
C GLU A 92 10.09 0.64 24.73
N GLN A 93 11.05 1.18 25.51
CA GLN A 93 11.20 2.63 25.63
C GLN A 93 11.50 3.29 24.28
N CYS A 94 12.46 2.74 23.51
CA CYS A 94 12.77 3.30 22.19
C CYS A 94 11.59 3.22 21.22
N LEU A 95 10.82 2.13 21.24
CA LEU A 95 9.62 2.01 20.40
C LEU A 95 8.56 3.07 20.73
N ARG A 96 8.34 3.38 22.03
CA ARG A 96 7.44 4.45 22.44
C ARG A 96 7.89 5.83 21.94
N GLU A 97 9.19 6.12 22.01
CA GLU A 97 9.75 7.38 21.52
C GLU A 97 9.59 7.52 20.00
N LEU A 98 9.83 6.43 19.24
CA LEU A 98 9.61 6.39 17.80
C LEU A 98 8.12 6.58 17.43
N GLU A 99 7.22 5.97 18.19
CA GLU A 99 5.78 6.13 17.99
C GLU A 99 5.30 7.57 18.28
N GLN A 100 5.81 8.19 19.35
CA GLN A 100 5.53 9.60 19.65
C GLN A 100 5.98 10.52 18.51
N ARG A 101 7.17 10.28 17.93
CA ARG A 101 7.65 11.03 16.76
C ARG A 101 6.78 10.80 15.52
N ARG A 102 6.19 9.62 15.37
CA ARG A 102 5.26 9.31 14.28
C ARG A 102 3.93 10.06 14.44
N GLN A 103 3.44 10.22 15.67
CA GLN A 103 2.20 10.98 15.93
C GLN A 103 2.34 12.50 15.74
N GLN A 104 3.57 13.02 15.77
CA GLN A 104 3.87 14.45 15.58
C GLN A 104 4.10 14.84 14.11
N GLN A 105 4.13 13.88 13.19
CA GLN A 105 4.29 14.09 11.74
C GLN A 105 2.94 13.97 11.03
#